data_AF-A0AAD7CG41-F1
#
_entry.id   AF-A0AAD7CG41-F1
#
_cell.length_a   1.000
_cell.length_b   1.000
_cell.length_c   1.000
_cell.angle_alpha   90.00
_cell.angle_beta   90.00
_cell.angle_gamma   90.00
#
_symmetry.space_group_name_H-M   'P 1'
#
loop_
_entity.id
_entity.type
_entity.pdbx_description
1 polymer ?
#
loop_
_entity_poly.entity_id
_entity_poly.type
_entity_poly.pdbx_seq_one_letter_code
_entity_poly.pdbx_strand_id
1 'polypeptide(L)'
;MKRGFLNSSKAKAQPLGPDLKGTSTKKAPAQSLLNEQVPVYSPQPDANGHYPKFPIGKQPRVDVPEGYSMLTPYTKHDPRAKIQHNPDTMLFTTLPIDAPDDEPVSECFFFHGSKELVVNLPGFPKPLVHPSTPAHRMGSTPGKGMGLFSTRALKTGELILTERPLLVAPRGLPTAYPSSFTHEQYLQHSLNELEKAEAIAVERMRPEDRKAFMALSNCHKEDGSGPVVGIVRTNSLALGGLRPGVTDEMGEYCAVPKDISRLNHSCSPNTATRFDKASFSYSLFAVREIGEGEELTYTYTDTLVSKAERHTDLKPYGFVCSCTACEGPESDARRAYLKKMGAPQIYVWLYNPPELDNMFHDECRRQLALIQQEGLEHGSHHYKILEAAMEGSIAMGDAQGASEWAAKLVKISWHGEPADVKAYLDPASSAFKKHPMWRKRVDRSRDPLQGILELAALANKDGQIRPWSMMFPM
;
A
#
# COMPACT_ATOMS: atom_id res chain seq x y z
N MET A 1 -75.20 36.14 -6.49
CA MET A 1 -75.33 35.69 -7.90
C MET A 1 -74.78 34.26 -7.94
N LYS A 2 -75.58 33.17 -8.02
CA LYS A 2 -76.06 32.48 -9.25
C LYS A 2 -75.00 32.54 -10.37
N ARG A 3 -74.45 31.50 -11.01
CA ARG A 3 -74.68 30.05 -11.25
C ARG A 3 -73.30 29.51 -11.75
N GLY A 4 -72.96 28.22 -11.84
CA GLY A 4 -73.75 27.00 -11.77
C GLY A 4 -72.86 25.74 -11.79
N PHE A 5 -73.51 24.62 -11.51
CA PHE A 5 -73.01 23.25 -11.54
C PHE A 5 -73.46 22.53 -12.84
N LEU A 6 -72.92 21.31 -13.00
CA LEU A 6 -73.32 20.17 -13.88
C LEU A 6 -72.57 20.12 -15.23
N ASN A 7 -72.11 18.98 -15.76
CA ASN A 7 -72.10 17.60 -15.29
C ASN A 7 -71.11 16.75 -16.12
N SER A 8 -70.71 15.62 -15.53
CA SER A 8 -70.09 14.40 -16.10
C SER A 8 -70.66 13.96 -17.47
N SER A 9 -69.95 13.24 -18.36
CA SER A 9 -69.49 11.86 -18.13
C SER A 9 -68.72 11.23 -19.32
N LYS A 10 -67.77 10.33 -18.97
CA LYS A 10 -67.29 9.11 -19.69
C LYS A 10 -66.56 9.23 -21.03
N ALA A 11 -65.26 8.89 -21.06
CA ALA A 11 -64.71 7.83 -21.93
C ALA A 11 -63.22 7.50 -21.63
N LYS A 12 -63.01 6.20 -21.36
CA LYS A 12 -61.88 5.30 -21.68
C LYS A 12 -60.41 5.73 -21.43
N ALA A 13 -59.73 4.85 -20.69
CA ALA A 13 -58.29 4.71 -20.64
C ALA A 13 -57.72 4.02 -21.90
N GLN A 14 -56.39 4.17 -22.03
CA GLN A 14 -55.41 3.39 -22.79
C GLN A 14 -54.89 3.93 -24.15
N PRO A 15 -53.62 3.60 -24.46
CA PRO A 15 -52.58 4.49 -25.00
C PRO A 15 -52.38 4.29 -26.50
N LEU A 16 -51.41 5.00 -27.09
CA LEU A 16 -50.45 4.49 -28.08
C LEU A 16 -49.54 5.66 -28.55
N GLY A 17 -48.22 5.44 -28.50
CA GLY A 17 -47.24 6.33 -29.13
C GLY A 17 -47.14 6.12 -30.64
N PRO A 18 -46.01 6.49 -31.24
CA PRO A 18 -45.42 5.64 -32.27
C PRO A 18 -44.01 5.19 -31.88
N ASP A 19 -43.75 3.92 -32.22
CA ASP A 19 -42.46 3.24 -32.25
C ASP A 19 -41.38 4.03 -33.01
N LEU A 20 -40.16 4.05 -32.45
CA LEU A 20 -38.94 4.05 -33.27
C LEU A 20 -37.96 3.01 -32.72
N LYS A 21 -37.87 1.90 -33.44
CA LYS A 21 -36.83 0.87 -33.30
C LYS A 21 -35.47 1.44 -33.70
N GLY A 22 -34.47 1.14 -32.86
CA GLY A 22 -33.06 0.88 -33.19
C GLY A 22 -32.36 1.78 -34.19
N THR A 23 -31.50 2.67 -33.70
CA THR A 23 -30.18 2.89 -34.30
C THR A 23 -29.18 3.29 -33.21
N SER A 24 -28.05 2.60 -33.20
CA SER A 24 -26.84 2.87 -32.42
C SER A 24 -26.45 4.35 -32.50
N THR A 25 -26.56 5.09 -31.40
CA THR A 25 -25.85 6.36 -31.23
C THR A 25 -24.50 6.08 -30.60
N LYS A 26 -23.49 6.27 -31.45
CA LYS A 26 -22.06 6.09 -31.21
C LYS A 26 -21.63 6.75 -29.90
N LYS A 27 -20.78 6.06 -29.13
CA LYS A 27 -19.87 6.68 -28.15
C LYS A 27 -19.34 7.99 -28.74
N ALA A 28 -19.60 9.10 -28.08
CA ALA A 28 -18.87 10.32 -28.34
C ALA A 28 -17.39 10.01 -28.07
N PRO A 29 -16.48 10.10 -29.06
CA PRO A 29 -15.07 9.95 -28.79
C PRO A 29 -14.63 11.19 -28.01
N ALA A 30 -13.84 10.98 -26.96
CA ALA A 30 -13.02 12.04 -26.39
C ALA A 30 -12.10 12.54 -27.51
N GLN A 31 -12.54 13.58 -28.21
CA GLN A 31 -11.84 14.12 -29.36
C GLN A 31 -10.82 15.16 -28.87
N SER A 32 -9.59 14.67 -28.75
CA SER A 32 -8.34 15.33 -29.13
C SER A 32 -8.22 16.85 -28.90
N LEU A 33 -7.56 17.21 -27.80
CA LEU A 33 -6.67 18.38 -27.76
C LEU A 33 -5.21 18.04 -28.15
N LEU A 34 -4.99 16.87 -28.76
CA LEU A 34 -3.73 16.54 -29.45
C LEU A 34 -3.83 17.01 -30.91
N ASN A 35 -3.84 18.34 -31.10
CA ASN A 35 -3.50 18.89 -32.42
C ASN A 35 -1.98 18.83 -32.56
N GLU A 36 -1.55 18.14 -33.62
CA GLU A 36 -0.18 17.78 -33.99
C GLU A 36 0.45 16.66 -33.14
N GLN A 37 0.70 15.51 -33.79
CA GLN A 37 1.46 14.39 -33.24
C GLN A 37 2.93 14.81 -33.05
N VAL A 38 3.22 15.58 -32.00
CA VAL A 38 4.57 15.67 -31.45
C VAL A 38 4.92 14.26 -30.98
N PRO A 39 6.01 13.63 -31.44
CA PRO A 39 6.41 12.33 -30.93
C PRO A 39 6.69 12.49 -29.43
N VAL A 40 5.84 11.86 -28.60
CA VAL A 40 5.92 11.95 -27.15
C VAL A 40 6.87 10.87 -26.65
N TYR A 41 7.89 11.26 -25.89
CA TYR A 41 8.68 10.30 -25.13
C TYR A 41 7.88 9.84 -23.92
N SER A 42 7.51 8.56 -23.93
CA SER A 42 6.97 7.86 -22.76
C SER A 42 8.06 6.97 -22.18
N PRO A 43 8.43 7.12 -20.89
CA PRO A 43 9.39 6.24 -20.25
C PRO A 43 8.91 4.80 -20.38
N GLN A 44 9.77 3.95 -20.93
CA GLN A 44 9.49 2.53 -20.94
C GLN A 44 10.09 1.91 -19.68
N PRO A 45 9.38 0.98 -19.02
CA PRO A 45 9.99 0.20 -17.97
C PRO A 45 11.14 -0.65 -18.51
N ASP A 46 12.08 -1.01 -17.64
CA ASP A 46 13.13 -1.97 -17.95
C ASP A 46 12.55 -3.39 -18.20
N ALA A 47 13.41 -4.34 -18.56
CA ALA A 47 12.99 -5.73 -18.81
C ALA A 47 12.32 -6.41 -17.59
N ASN A 48 12.45 -5.84 -16.40
CA ASN A 48 11.84 -6.31 -15.16
C ASN A 48 10.60 -5.50 -14.77
N GLY A 49 10.15 -4.56 -15.61
CA GLY A 49 8.99 -3.73 -15.35
C GLY A 49 9.27 -2.46 -14.54
N HIS A 50 10.53 -2.14 -14.21
CA HIS A 50 10.84 -0.96 -13.41
C HIS A 50 10.96 0.31 -14.25
N TYR A 51 10.25 1.35 -13.86
CA TYR A 51 10.41 2.67 -14.46
C TYR A 51 11.75 3.31 -14.09
N PRO A 52 12.26 4.26 -14.92
CA PRO A 52 13.50 4.96 -14.61
C PRO A 52 13.49 5.61 -13.23
N LYS A 53 14.54 5.34 -12.44
CA LYS A 53 14.71 5.94 -11.12
C LYS A 53 15.28 7.35 -11.26
N PHE A 54 14.83 8.26 -10.39
CA PHE A 54 15.46 9.58 -10.26
C PHE A 54 16.93 9.45 -9.84
N PRO A 55 17.78 10.40 -10.24
CA PRO A 55 19.18 10.40 -9.85
C PRO A 55 19.35 10.50 -8.33
N ILE A 56 20.52 10.08 -7.85
CA ILE A 56 20.93 10.11 -6.44
C ILE A 56 22.34 10.68 -6.37
N GLY A 57 22.60 11.48 -5.34
CA GLY A 57 23.90 12.13 -5.15
C GLY A 57 24.12 13.28 -6.13
N LYS A 58 25.31 13.89 -6.06
CA LYS A 58 25.62 15.11 -6.80
C LYS A 58 25.46 14.94 -8.31
N GLN A 59 24.51 15.66 -8.89
CA GLN A 59 24.27 15.71 -10.33
C GLN A 59 24.83 17.01 -10.94
N PRO A 60 25.29 16.98 -12.21
CA PRO A 60 25.51 18.21 -12.95
C PRO A 60 24.18 18.94 -13.15
N ARG A 61 24.24 20.27 -13.28
CA ARG A 61 23.06 21.04 -13.66
C ARG A 61 22.63 20.63 -15.07
N VAL A 62 21.35 20.29 -15.22
CA VAL A 62 20.73 19.97 -16.50
C VAL A 62 19.76 21.08 -16.85
N ASP A 63 20.02 21.79 -17.94
CA ASP A 63 19.07 22.78 -18.45
C ASP A 63 17.95 22.08 -19.22
N VAL A 64 16.71 22.44 -18.89
CA VAL A 64 15.50 21.83 -19.45
C VAL A 64 14.91 22.77 -20.51
N PRO A 65 14.83 22.37 -21.79
CA PRO A 65 14.24 23.20 -22.85
C PRO A 65 12.75 23.49 -22.61
N GLU A 66 12.25 24.55 -23.22
CA GLU A 66 10.81 24.83 -23.30
C GLU A 66 10.10 23.86 -24.27
N GLY A 67 8.75 23.83 -24.25
CA GLY A 67 7.94 23.07 -25.22
C GLY A 67 7.35 21.73 -24.73
N TYR A 68 7.31 21.49 -23.42
CA TYR A 68 6.60 20.36 -22.81
C TYR A 68 5.12 20.68 -22.56
N SER A 69 4.29 19.66 -22.36
CA SER A 69 2.90 19.82 -21.97
C SER A 69 2.51 18.86 -20.85
N MET A 70 1.91 19.40 -19.79
CA MET A 70 1.26 18.60 -18.75
C MET A 70 0.04 17.90 -19.35
N LEU A 71 0.01 16.58 -19.35
CA LEU A 71 -1.12 15.82 -19.90
C LEU A 71 -2.38 15.99 -19.04
N THR A 72 -2.20 16.27 -17.74
CA THR A 72 -3.31 16.58 -16.84
C THR A 72 -2.98 17.86 -16.08
N PRO A 73 -3.64 18.99 -16.39
CA PRO A 73 -3.43 20.24 -15.67
C PRO A 73 -3.97 20.16 -14.24
N TYR A 74 -3.46 21.04 -13.36
CA TYR A 74 -3.96 21.20 -12.00
C TYR A 74 -4.29 22.67 -11.70
N THR A 75 -5.30 22.91 -10.87
CA THR A 75 -5.74 24.25 -10.48
C THR A 75 -4.97 24.74 -9.24
N LYS A 76 -4.31 25.90 -9.34
CA LYS A 76 -3.51 26.46 -8.24
C LYS A 76 -4.35 27.03 -7.08
N HIS A 77 -5.64 27.27 -7.32
CA HIS A 77 -6.56 27.93 -6.39
C HIS A 77 -7.89 27.18 -6.30
N ASP A 78 -7.93 26.11 -5.52
CA ASP A 78 -9.20 25.52 -5.09
C ASP A 78 -9.45 25.84 -3.61
N PRO A 79 -10.62 26.40 -3.23
CA PRO A 79 -10.99 26.59 -1.83
C PRO A 79 -10.99 25.23 -1.12
N ARG A 80 -10.54 25.21 0.15
CA ARG A 80 -10.43 24.02 1.01
C ARG A 80 -11.65 23.07 0.96
N ALA A 81 -12.84 23.61 0.67
CA ALA A 81 -14.13 22.90 0.71
C ALA A 81 -14.79 22.59 -0.66
N LYS A 82 -14.23 22.97 -1.82
CA LYS A 82 -14.89 22.65 -3.10
C LYS A 82 -14.73 21.16 -3.44
N ILE A 83 -15.85 20.52 -3.83
CA ILE A 83 -15.93 19.11 -4.23
C ILE A 83 -16.10 18.97 -5.76
N GLN A 84 -16.58 20.01 -6.46
CA GLN A 84 -16.74 19.96 -7.92
C GLN A 84 -15.47 20.42 -8.61
N HIS A 85 -14.78 19.47 -9.25
CA HIS A 85 -13.61 19.72 -10.06
C HIS A 85 -13.90 19.38 -11.53
N ASN A 86 -13.19 20.04 -12.44
CA ASN A 86 -13.17 19.63 -13.84
C ASN A 86 -12.67 18.17 -13.90
N PRO A 87 -13.40 17.25 -14.56
CA PRO A 87 -13.03 15.82 -14.62
C PRO A 87 -11.64 15.57 -15.23
N ASP A 88 -11.11 16.55 -15.98
CA ASP A 88 -9.80 16.47 -16.63
C ASP A 88 -8.67 17.15 -15.82
N THR A 89 -8.90 17.49 -14.55
CA THR A 89 -7.91 18.19 -13.71
C THR A 89 -7.55 17.44 -12.43
N MET A 90 -6.28 17.52 -12.06
CA MET A 90 -5.83 17.16 -10.71
C MET A 90 -6.16 18.30 -9.74
N LEU A 91 -6.40 17.98 -8.48
CA LEU A 91 -6.94 18.91 -7.48
C LEU A 91 -6.12 18.93 -6.20
N PHE A 92 -6.09 20.10 -5.54
CA PHE A 92 -5.58 20.24 -4.18
C PHE A 92 -6.75 20.30 -3.20
N THR A 93 -6.71 19.47 -2.16
CA THR A 93 -7.75 19.40 -1.12
C THR A 93 -7.14 19.15 0.25
N THR A 94 -7.91 19.45 1.29
CA THR A 94 -7.56 19.09 2.67
C THR A 94 -8.48 17.96 3.11
N LEU A 95 -7.95 16.95 3.80
CA LEU A 95 -8.74 15.86 4.39
C LEU A 95 -8.52 15.73 5.91
N PRO A 96 -9.56 15.53 6.72
CA PRO A 96 -10.97 15.55 6.31
C PRO A 96 -11.45 16.95 5.87
N ILE A 97 -12.50 16.97 5.03
CA ILE A 97 -13.13 18.22 4.61
C ILE A 97 -13.83 18.80 5.84
N ASP A 98 -13.55 20.05 6.17
CA ASP A 98 -14.14 20.77 7.32
C ASP A 98 -13.69 20.28 8.71
N ALA A 99 -12.47 19.75 8.82
CA ALA A 99 -11.85 19.46 10.11
C ALA A 99 -11.76 20.73 10.99
N PRO A 100 -12.14 20.65 12.28
CA PRO A 100 -11.83 21.69 13.27
C PRO A 100 -10.33 22.04 13.33
N ASP A 101 -10.01 23.24 13.82
CA ASP A 101 -8.62 23.72 13.90
C ASP A 101 -7.72 22.86 14.80
N ASP A 102 -8.31 22.16 15.79
CA ASP A 102 -7.62 21.26 16.70
C ASP A 102 -7.51 19.82 16.19
N GLU A 103 -8.18 19.48 15.09
CA GLU A 103 -8.10 18.16 14.48
C GLU A 103 -6.99 18.11 13.41
N PRO A 104 -6.09 17.10 13.41
CA PRO A 104 -5.04 17.00 12.40
C PRO A 104 -5.61 16.80 11.00
N VAL A 105 -4.98 17.39 9.98
CA VAL A 105 -5.41 17.30 8.58
C VAL A 105 -4.28 16.87 7.66
N SER A 106 -4.63 16.37 6.49
CA SER A 106 -3.72 16.08 5.38
C SER A 106 -3.96 17.03 4.22
N GLU A 107 -2.93 17.74 3.77
CA GLU A 107 -2.97 18.36 2.45
C GLU A 107 -2.73 17.29 1.40
N CYS A 108 -3.59 17.29 0.38
CA CYS A 108 -3.65 16.24 -0.63
C CYS A 108 -3.58 16.86 -2.02
N PHE A 109 -2.72 16.31 -2.88
CA PHE A 109 -2.72 16.55 -4.31
C PHE A 109 -3.21 15.28 -5.01
N PHE A 110 -4.38 15.32 -5.62
CA PHE A 110 -5.10 14.14 -6.08
C PHE A 110 -5.41 14.15 -7.57
N PHE A 111 -5.33 12.97 -8.19
CA PHE A 111 -5.99 12.69 -9.46
C PHE A 111 -7.51 12.74 -9.29
N HIS A 112 -8.21 13.05 -10.39
CA HIS A 112 -9.67 12.98 -10.46
C HIS A 112 -10.22 11.66 -9.90
N GLY A 113 -11.30 11.75 -9.11
CA GLY A 113 -11.96 10.59 -8.48
C GLY A 113 -11.31 10.10 -7.19
N SER A 114 -10.07 10.49 -6.89
CA SER A 114 -9.36 10.01 -5.68
C SER A 114 -9.97 10.57 -4.40
N LYS A 115 -10.44 11.82 -4.43
CA LYS A 115 -11.14 12.46 -3.30
C LYS A 115 -12.44 11.72 -3.02
N GLU A 116 -13.23 11.48 -4.05
CA GLU A 116 -14.53 10.80 -4.01
C GLU A 116 -14.40 9.37 -3.47
N LEU A 117 -13.33 8.66 -3.84
CA LEU A 117 -13.06 7.32 -3.29
C LEU A 117 -12.88 7.32 -1.77
N VAL A 118 -12.34 8.40 -1.21
CA VAL A 118 -12.05 8.51 0.23
C VAL A 118 -13.26 9.04 0.98
N VAL A 119 -13.85 10.16 0.53
CA VAL A 119 -14.94 10.82 1.25
C VAL A 119 -16.26 10.05 1.22
N ASN A 120 -16.44 9.16 0.23
CA ASN A 120 -17.61 8.29 0.17
C ASN A 120 -17.43 6.97 0.93
N LEU A 121 -16.29 6.76 1.62
CA LEU A 121 -16.13 5.57 2.46
C LEU A 121 -17.14 5.60 3.62
N PRO A 122 -17.78 4.46 3.93
CA PRO A 122 -18.68 4.38 5.07
C PRO A 122 -17.99 4.81 6.37
N GLY A 123 -18.55 5.82 7.03
CA GLY A 123 -18.04 6.34 8.30
C GLY A 123 -16.84 7.29 8.18
N PHE A 124 -16.53 7.81 6.99
CA PHE A 124 -15.48 8.82 6.81
C PHE A 124 -15.90 10.22 7.33
N PRO A 125 -15.00 10.95 8.02
CA PRO A 125 -13.75 10.46 8.60
C PRO A 125 -14.04 9.66 9.87
N LYS A 126 -13.47 8.45 9.95
CA LYS A 126 -13.47 7.67 11.19
C LYS A 126 -12.55 8.38 12.20
N PRO A 127 -12.94 8.50 13.48
CA PRO A 127 -12.09 9.08 14.51
C PRO A 127 -10.74 8.38 14.61
N LEU A 128 -9.68 9.13 14.89
CA LEU A 128 -8.36 8.58 15.15
C LEU A 128 -8.37 7.78 16.45
N VAL A 129 -7.73 6.62 16.43
CA VAL A 129 -7.53 5.79 17.63
C VAL A 129 -6.14 6.08 18.15
N HIS A 130 -6.06 6.56 19.39
CA HIS A 130 -4.79 6.81 20.07
C HIS A 130 -4.57 5.79 21.18
N PRO A 131 -3.30 5.43 21.48
CA PRO A 131 -3.01 4.64 22.66
C PRO A 131 -3.42 5.39 23.92
N SER A 132 -3.91 4.66 24.94
CA SER A 132 -4.32 5.24 26.22
C SER A 132 -3.15 5.83 27.03
N THR A 133 -1.94 5.37 26.76
CA THR A 133 -0.70 5.87 27.36
C THR A 133 0.33 6.13 26.27
N PRO A 134 1.03 7.27 26.28
CA PRO A 134 2.08 7.57 25.30
C PRO A 134 3.07 6.41 25.19
N ALA A 135 3.36 5.98 23.96
CA ALA A 135 4.20 4.83 23.67
C ALA A 135 5.53 5.21 23.00
N HIS A 136 5.69 6.47 22.56
CA HIS A 136 6.88 6.94 21.87
C HIS A 136 7.34 8.33 22.33
N ARG A 137 8.63 8.60 22.11
CA ARG A 137 9.25 9.93 22.19
C ARG A 137 10.22 10.10 21.03
N MET A 138 10.44 11.34 20.61
CA MET A 138 11.53 11.67 19.69
C MET A 138 12.86 11.79 20.45
N GLY A 139 13.96 11.41 19.81
CA GLY A 139 15.32 11.59 20.34
C GLY A 139 16.35 11.61 19.23
N SER A 140 17.58 12.03 19.53
CA SER A 140 18.68 11.95 18.57
C SER A 140 19.25 10.54 18.53
N THR A 141 19.53 10.03 17.33
CA THR A 141 20.21 8.76 17.08
C THR A 141 21.58 9.05 16.46
N PRO A 142 22.68 8.61 17.10
CA PRO A 142 24.04 8.80 16.57
C PRO A 142 24.16 8.35 15.10
N GLY A 143 24.61 9.24 14.23
CA GLY A 143 24.80 8.97 12.81
C GLY A 143 23.52 8.81 11.96
N LYS A 144 22.33 8.88 12.55
CA LYS A 144 21.04 8.75 11.83
C LYS A 144 20.09 9.95 12.00
N GLY A 145 20.51 10.98 12.72
CA GLY A 145 19.70 12.18 12.93
C GLY A 145 18.69 12.00 14.06
N MET A 146 17.40 12.17 13.79
CA MET A 146 16.33 11.98 14.77
C MET A 146 15.70 10.59 14.60
N GLY A 147 15.32 9.97 15.71
CA GLY A 147 14.64 8.68 15.79
C GLY A 147 13.43 8.74 16.73
N LEU A 148 12.60 7.71 16.67
CA LEU A 148 11.57 7.46 17.69
C LEU A 148 12.05 6.38 18.66
N PHE A 149 11.68 6.50 19.93
CA PHE A 149 12.04 5.57 21.00
C PHE A 149 10.81 5.22 21.83
N SER A 150 10.71 3.97 22.26
CA SER A 150 9.64 3.53 23.14
C SER A 150 9.73 4.21 24.52
N THR A 151 8.62 4.68 25.07
CA THR A 151 8.55 5.29 26.42
C THR A 151 8.27 4.29 27.53
N ARG A 152 7.98 3.04 27.17
CA ARG A 152 7.66 1.92 28.04
C ARG A 152 7.82 0.62 27.27
N ALA A 153 7.78 -0.51 27.95
CA ALA A 153 7.70 -1.81 27.28
C ALA A 153 6.41 -1.92 26.44
N LEU A 154 6.53 -2.48 25.23
CA LEU A 154 5.43 -2.67 24.28
C LEU A 154 5.29 -4.15 23.93
N LYS A 155 4.04 -4.60 23.79
CA LYS A 155 3.72 -5.99 23.39
C LYS A 155 3.54 -6.10 21.88
N THR A 156 3.74 -7.30 21.34
CA THR A 156 3.39 -7.61 19.94
C THR A 156 1.94 -7.24 19.63
N GLY A 157 1.74 -6.50 18.54
CA GLY A 157 0.43 -6.04 18.07
C GLY A 157 -0.07 -4.76 18.73
N GLU A 158 0.68 -4.20 19.68
CA GLU A 158 0.29 -2.98 20.37
C GLU A 158 0.38 -1.76 19.46
N LEU A 159 -0.65 -0.91 19.52
CA LEU A 159 -0.67 0.37 18.82
C LEU A 159 0.27 1.37 19.51
N ILE A 160 1.21 1.91 18.74
CA ILE A 160 2.20 2.88 19.22
C ILE A 160 1.72 4.31 19.00
N LEU A 161 1.30 4.65 17.79
CA LEU A 161 0.74 5.96 17.48
C LEU A 161 -0.14 5.88 16.23
N THR A 162 -1.08 6.82 16.11
CA THR A 162 -1.88 7.03 14.90
C THR A 162 -1.81 8.50 14.53
N GLU A 163 -1.54 8.79 13.25
CA GLU A 163 -1.51 10.15 12.73
C GLU A 163 -1.98 10.22 11.28
N ARG A 164 -2.58 11.35 10.91
CA ARG A 164 -2.83 11.67 9.50
C ARG A 164 -1.54 12.19 8.86
N PRO A 165 -1.22 11.78 7.62
CA PRO A 165 -0.04 12.32 6.94
C PRO A 165 -0.16 13.83 6.73
N LEU A 166 0.95 14.56 6.78
CA LEU A 166 0.98 15.99 6.46
C LEU A 166 0.64 16.22 4.98
N LEU A 167 1.24 15.40 4.12
CA LEU A 167 1.10 15.46 2.65
C LEU A 167 0.71 14.09 2.09
N VAL A 168 -0.22 14.07 1.13
CA VAL A 168 -0.43 12.94 0.21
C VAL A 168 -0.37 13.46 -1.22
N ALA A 169 0.56 12.96 -2.04
CA ALA A 169 0.77 13.42 -3.41
C ALA A 169 1.05 12.23 -4.36
N PRO A 170 0.80 12.36 -5.66
CA PRO A 170 1.10 11.30 -6.62
C PRO A 170 2.60 11.04 -6.67
N ARG A 171 3.01 9.79 -6.88
CA ARG A 171 4.44 9.44 -7.01
C ARG A 171 5.09 10.05 -8.27
N GLY A 172 4.29 10.32 -9.29
CA GLY A 172 4.71 10.93 -10.54
C GLY A 172 3.56 11.65 -11.22
N LEU A 173 3.89 12.58 -12.13
CA LEU A 173 2.90 13.35 -12.87
C LEU A 173 2.82 12.87 -14.33
N PRO A 174 1.60 12.80 -14.90
CA PRO A 174 1.43 12.49 -16.30
C PRO A 174 1.84 13.71 -17.15
N THR A 175 3.01 13.61 -17.76
CA THR A 175 3.59 14.69 -18.58
C THR A 175 4.00 14.12 -19.94
N ALA A 176 3.76 14.90 -21.01
CA ALA A 176 4.22 14.59 -22.35
C ALA A 176 5.49 15.38 -22.66
N TYR A 177 6.49 14.66 -23.13
CA TYR A 177 7.82 15.19 -23.40
C TYR A 177 8.10 15.17 -24.90
N PRO A 178 8.68 16.23 -25.47
CA PRO A 178 9.20 16.19 -26.83
C PRO A 178 10.22 15.06 -26.99
N SER A 179 10.17 14.33 -28.09
CA SER A 179 11.17 13.29 -28.44
C SER A 179 12.61 13.80 -28.53
N SER A 180 12.82 15.11 -28.61
CA SER A 180 14.14 15.73 -28.58
C SER A 180 14.77 15.80 -27.18
N PHE A 181 14.03 15.53 -26.11
CA PHE A 181 14.56 15.55 -24.76
C PHE A 181 15.52 14.37 -24.55
N THR A 182 16.68 14.66 -23.96
CA THR A 182 17.56 13.63 -23.40
C THR A 182 16.93 13.00 -22.16
N HIS A 183 17.46 11.84 -21.75
CA HIS A 183 16.99 11.17 -20.55
C HIS A 183 17.16 12.03 -19.29
N GLU A 184 18.29 12.72 -19.18
CA GLU A 184 18.62 13.61 -18.08
C GLU A 184 17.68 14.83 -18.03
N GLN A 185 17.34 15.40 -19.20
CA GLN A 185 16.37 16.50 -19.30
C GLN A 185 14.97 16.05 -18.88
N TYR A 186 14.56 14.85 -19.29
CA TYR A 186 13.30 14.26 -18.85
C TYR A 186 13.22 14.11 -17.32
N LEU A 187 14.26 13.54 -16.70
CA LEU A 187 14.31 13.35 -15.25
C LEU A 187 14.32 14.68 -14.51
N GLN A 188 15.15 15.63 -14.93
CA GLN A 188 15.22 16.95 -14.30
C GLN A 188 13.89 17.71 -14.46
N HIS A 189 13.25 17.62 -15.62
CA HIS A 189 11.94 18.21 -15.83
C HIS A 189 10.89 17.62 -14.90
N SER A 190 10.85 16.28 -14.79
CA SER A 190 9.93 15.58 -13.90
C SER A 190 10.09 16.03 -12.44
N LEU A 191 11.34 16.17 -11.97
CA LEU A 191 11.64 16.72 -10.63
C LEU A 191 11.14 18.16 -10.48
N ASN A 192 11.32 19.01 -11.50
CA ASN A 192 10.87 20.40 -11.47
C ASN A 192 9.34 20.52 -11.40
N GLU A 193 8.59 19.68 -12.12
CA GLU A 193 7.12 19.72 -12.07
C GLU A 193 6.56 19.16 -10.76
N LEU A 194 7.19 18.10 -10.22
CA LEU A 194 6.88 17.63 -8.86
C LEU A 194 7.12 18.73 -7.83
N GLU A 195 8.26 19.43 -7.88
CA GLU A 195 8.57 20.51 -6.94
C GLU A 195 7.53 21.62 -7.00
N LYS A 196 7.13 22.05 -8.20
CA LYS A 196 6.08 23.06 -8.37
C LYS A 196 4.75 22.63 -7.77
N ALA A 197 4.33 21.39 -8.01
CA ALA A 197 3.04 20.89 -7.56
C ALA A 197 3.02 20.64 -6.04
N GLU A 198 4.05 19.99 -5.50
CA GLU A 198 4.15 19.68 -4.07
C GLU A 198 4.36 20.95 -3.24
N ALA A 199 5.08 21.96 -3.75
CA ALA A 199 5.22 23.25 -3.07
C ALA A 199 3.86 23.93 -2.84
N ILE A 200 2.92 23.84 -3.80
CA ILE A 200 1.56 24.37 -3.63
C ILE A 200 0.84 23.66 -2.47
N ALA A 201 0.95 22.32 -2.39
CA ALA A 201 0.35 21.57 -1.28
C ALA A 201 0.97 21.94 0.07
N VAL A 202 2.29 22.09 0.14
CA VAL A 202 3.02 22.50 1.35
C VAL A 202 2.67 23.93 1.78
N GLU A 203 2.47 24.85 0.82
CA GLU A 203 2.05 26.23 1.11
C GLU A 203 0.64 26.33 1.72
N ARG A 204 -0.23 25.35 1.44
CA ARG A 204 -1.61 25.30 1.96
C ARG A 204 -1.70 24.75 3.39
N MET A 205 -0.68 24.02 3.84
CA MET A 205 -0.61 23.45 5.19
C MET A 205 -0.76 24.53 6.26
N ARG A 206 -1.26 24.14 7.43
CA ARG A 206 -1.24 25.02 8.61
C ARG A 206 0.21 25.40 8.96
N PRO A 207 0.46 26.58 9.56
CA PRO A 207 1.82 27.04 9.84
C PRO A 207 2.66 26.04 10.64
N GLU A 208 2.09 25.39 11.66
CA GLU A 208 2.74 24.35 12.45
C GLU A 208 3.06 23.08 11.65
N ASP A 209 2.15 22.66 10.77
CA ASP A 209 2.31 21.49 9.92
C ASP A 209 3.38 21.73 8.86
N ARG A 210 3.36 22.90 8.21
CA ARG A 210 4.41 23.32 7.27
C ARG A 210 5.77 23.38 7.95
N LYS A 211 5.84 23.92 9.18
CA LYS A 211 7.08 23.95 9.97
C LYS A 211 7.56 22.53 10.29
N ALA A 212 6.66 21.61 10.65
CA ALA A 212 6.99 20.22 10.93
C ALA A 212 7.50 19.50 9.67
N PHE A 213 6.83 19.68 8.53
CA PHE A 213 7.24 19.13 7.23
C PHE A 213 8.64 19.59 6.84
N MET A 214 8.90 20.91 6.89
CA MET A 214 10.20 21.48 6.52
C MET A 214 11.33 21.11 7.49
N ALA A 215 11.01 20.57 8.67
CA ALA A 215 11.97 20.06 9.64
C ALA A 215 12.29 18.57 9.47
N LEU A 216 11.66 17.88 8.51
CA LEU A 216 11.99 16.50 8.15
C LEU A 216 13.34 16.44 7.41
N SER A 217 13.93 15.23 7.37
CA SER A 217 15.23 15.02 6.73
C SER A 217 15.14 15.24 5.22
N ASN A 218 16.19 15.76 4.59
CA ASN A 218 16.30 15.83 3.13
C ASN A 218 17.67 15.28 2.71
N CYS A 219 17.68 14.08 2.13
CA CYS A 219 18.89 13.42 1.62
C CYS A 219 19.18 13.74 0.15
N HIS A 220 18.30 14.49 -0.52
CA HIS A 220 18.28 14.76 -1.95
C HIS A 220 18.60 16.23 -2.27
N LYS A 221 19.64 16.79 -1.63
CA LYS A 221 19.98 18.22 -1.74
C LYS A 221 20.81 18.58 -2.98
N GLU A 222 21.42 17.59 -3.63
CA GLU A 222 22.38 17.81 -4.72
C GLU A 222 22.04 16.99 -5.98
N ASP A 223 20.90 16.32 -6.01
CA ASP A 223 20.56 15.39 -7.09
C ASP A 223 19.59 15.96 -8.14
N GLY A 224 19.39 17.28 -8.12
CA GLY A 224 18.44 17.97 -8.99
C GLY A 224 17.04 18.11 -8.39
N SER A 225 16.75 17.49 -7.24
CA SER A 225 15.51 17.75 -6.50
C SER A 225 15.48 19.16 -5.92
N GLY A 226 14.30 19.77 -5.88
CA GLY A 226 14.06 20.92 -5.03
C GLY A 226 13.91 20.52 -3.55
N PRO A 227 13.85 21.50 -2.64
CA PRO A 227 13.77 21.24 -1.20
C PRO A 227 12.53 20.44 -0.79
N VAL A 228 11.37 20.65 -1.44
CA VAL A 228 10.13 19.95 -1.10
C VAL A 228 10.19 18.50 -1.58
N VAL A 229 10.47 18.28 -2.86
CA VAL A 229 10.59 16.93 -3.44
C VAL A 229 11.67 16.14 -2.73
N GLY A 230 12.78 16.76 -2.36
CA GLY A 230 13.83 16.07 -1.61
C GLY A 230 13.37 15.58 -0.24
N ILE A 231 12.52 16.35 0.47
CA ILE A 231 11.87 15.91 1.70
C ILE A 231 10.89 14.77 1.41
N VAL A 232 10.03 14.88 0.40
CA VAL A 232 9.05 13.84 0.05
C VAL A 232 9.75 12.53 -0.30
N ARG A 233 10.80 12.58 -1.13
CA ARG A 233 11.60 11.40 -1.52
C ARG A 233 12.30 10.73 -0.33
N THR A 234 12.68 11.51 0.69
CA THR A 234 13.35 10.99 1.89
C THR A 234 12.35 10.37 2.89
N ASN A 235 11.15 10.93 3.02
CA ASN A 235 10.28 10.67 4.19
C ASN A 235 8.95 9.99 3.85
N SER A 236 8.63 9.79 2.57
CA SER A 236 7.32 9.25 2.17
C SER A 236 7.23 7.73 2.31
N LEU A 237 6.01 7.29 2.62
CA LEU A 237 5.59 5.90 2.55
C LEU A 237 4.71 5.72 1.31
N ALA A 238 4.84 4.57 0.66
CA ALA A 238 3.99 4.23 -0.49
C ALA A 238 2.53 4.05 -0.08
N LEU A 239 1.62 4.55 -0.90
CA LEU A 239 0.18 4.50 -0.68
C LEU A 239 -0.55 4.17 -1.99
N GLY A 240 -0.99 2.91 -2.10
CA GLY A 240 -1.71 2.42 -3.27
C GLY A 240 -3.24 2.55 -3.18
N GLY A 241 -3.91 2.37 -4.32
CA GLY A 241 -5.36 2.22 -4.38
C GLY A 241 -6.15 3.48 -4.05
N LEU A 242 -5.55 4.65 -4.25
CA LEU A 242 -6.26 5.94 -4.20
C LEU A 242 -6.64 6.47 -5.59
N ARG A 243 -6.09 5.90 -6.67
CA ARG A 243 -6.48 6.28 -8.04
C ARG A 243 -7.53 5.30 -8.58
N PRO A 244 -8.75 5.76 -8.94
CA PRO A 244 -9.77 4.88 -9.49
C PRO A 244 -9.33 4.25 -10.82
N GLY A 245 -9.50 2.94 -10.97
CA GLY A 245 -9.25 2.23 -12.23
C GLY A 245 -7.78 2.08 -12.64
N VAL A 246 -6.83 2.52 -11.80
CA VAL A 246 -5.39 2.40 -12.06
C VAL A 246 -4.74 1.68 -10.89
N THR A 247 -4.20 0.50 -11.17
CA THR A 247 -3.68 -0.42 -10.14
C THR A 247 -2.17 -0.63 -10.22
N ASP A 248 -1.50 -0.02 -11.19
CA ASP A 248 -0.05 -0.08 -11.36
C ASP A 248 0.66 1.07 -10.60
N GLU A 249 1.99 1.17 -10.77
CA GLU A 249 2.82 2.22 -10.16
C GLU A 249 2.38 3.64 -10.53
N MET A 250 1.69 3.84 -11.67
CA MET A 250 1.17 5.16 -12.06
C MET A 250 -0.05 5.57 -11.23
N GLY A 251 -0.68 4.64 -10.50
CA GLY A 251 -1.75 4.89 -9.55
C GLY A 251 -1.28 5.10 -8.12
N GLU A 252 0.02 4.98 -7.85
CA GLU A 252 0.58 5.12 -6.51
C GLU A 252 0.71 6.57 -6.06
N TYR A 253 0.46 6.76 -4.78
CA TYR A 253 0.71 7.98 -4.04
C TYR A 253 1.87 7.78 -3.06
N CYS A 254 2.48 8.89 -2.70
CA CYS A 254 3.41 9.03 -1.60
C CYS A 254 2.69 9.79 -0.48
N ALA A 255 2.84 9.32 0.75
CA ALA A 255 2.32 9.99 1.93
C ALA A 255 3.44 10.32 2.90
N VAL A 256 3.46 11.53 3.46
CA VAL A 256 4.49 12.01 4.40
C VAL A 256 3.87 12.24 5.77
N PRO A 257 3.93 11.25 6.68
CA PRO A 257 3.62 11.44 8.09
C PRO A 257 4.56 12.40 8.81
N LYS A 258 4.20 12.79 10.04
CA LYS A 258 5.01 13.73 10.83
C LYS A 258 6.00 12.98 11.72
N ASP A 259 5.48 12.13 12.61
CA ASP A 259 6.30 11.39 13.58
C ASP A 259 6.79 10.07 12.97
N ILE A 260 5.97 9.34 12.21
CA ILE A 260 6.33 8.05 11.58
C ILE A 260 7.50 8.22 10.61
N SER A 261 7.60 9.37 9.92
CA SER A 261 8.74 9.70 9.07
C SER A 261 10.06 9.89 9.82
N ARG A 262 10.05 9.89 11.16
CA ARG A 262 11.26 9.89 12.02
C ARG A 262 11.76 8.49 12.35
N LEU A 263 11.06 7.42 11.97
CA LEU A 263 11.52 6.05 12.21
C LEU A 263 12.78 5.80 11.38
N ASN A 264 13.87 5.41 12.02
CA ASN A 264 15.10 5.03 11.34
C ASN A 264 15.00 3.63 10.72
N HIS A 265 15.88 3.38 9.75
CA HIS A 265 15.96 2.09 9.08
C HIS A 265 16.55 0.98 9.96
N SER A 266 15.96 -0.21 9.86
CA SER A 266 16.59 -1.50 10.17
C SER A 266 16.16 -2.54 9.12
N CYS A 267 17.08 -3.44 8.73
CA CYS A 267 16.72 -4.61 7.89
C CYS A 267 15.95 -5.68 8.68
N SER A 268 15.83 -5.52 10.00
CA SER A 268 15.07 -6.36 10.94
C SER A 268 14.17 -5.48 11.82
N PRO A 269 13.25 -4.69 11.22
CA PRO A 269 12.54 -3.62 11.94
C PRO A 269 11.63 -4.17 13.02
N ASN A 270 11.44 -3.42 14.10
CA ASN A 270 10.58 -3.79 15.23
C ASN A 270 9.18 -3.14 15.15
N THR A 271 8.89 -2.34 14.11
CA THR A 271 7.56 -1.75 13.89
C THR A 271 7.04 -1.97 12.47
N ALA A 272 5.72 -1.87 12.31
CA ALA A 272 5.04 -1.90 11.02
C ALA A 272 3.91 -0.86 10.98
N THR A 273 3.65 -0.31 9.80
CA THR A 273 2.61 0.69 9.57
C THR A 273 1.43 0.10 8.83
N ARG A 274 0.23 0.59 9.12
CA ARG A 274 -0.98 0.34 8.34
C ARG A 274 -1.67 1.64 8.01
N PHE A 275 -2.04 1.83 6.75
CA PHE A 275 -2.90 2.94 6.36
C PHE A 275 -4.37 2.52 6.42
N ASP A 276 -5.19 3.27 7.14
CA ASP A 276 -6.64 3.11 7.18
C ASP A 276 -7.31 4.23 6.38
N LYS A 277 -7.95 3.88 5.26
CA LYS A 277 -8.59 4.86 4.38
C LYS A 277 -9.79 5.55 5.05
N ALA A 278 -10.49 4.86 5.95
CA ALA A 278 -11.68 5.39 6.60
C ALA A 278 -11.36 6.53 7.58
N SER A 279 -10.24 6.45 8.30
CA SER A 279 -9.73 7.53 9.16
C SER A 279 -8.71 8.44 8.47
N PHE A 280 -8.27 8.06 7.26
CA PHE A 280 -7.21 8.69 6.47
C PHE A 280 -5.89 8.83 7.26
N SER A 281 -5.50 7.77 7.95
CA SER A 281 -4.39 7.80 8.89
C SER A 281 -3.47 6.59 8.79
N TYR A 282 -2.22 6.78 9.18
CA TYR A 282 -1.31 5.69 9.48
C TYR A 282 -1.38 5.34 10.96
N SER A 283 -1.46 4.04 11.25
CA SER A 283 -1.21 3.47 12.57
C SER A 283 0.11 2.73 12.56
N LEU A 284 0.93 2.96 13.59
CA LEU A 284 2.20 2.27 13.83
C LEU A 284 2.02 1.21 14.92
N PHE A 285 2.48 -0.01 14.67
CA PHE A 285 2.35 -1.14 15.60
C PHE A 285 3.70 -1.75 15.93
N ALA A 286 3.85 -2.26 17.16
CA ALA A 286 4.97 -3.11 17.54
C ALA A 286 4.79 -4.51 16.93
N VAL A 287 5.79 -5.02 16.20
CA VAL A 287 5.70 -6.34 15.54
C VAL A 287 6.23 -7.49 16.41
N ARG A 288 6.91 -7.13 17.50
CA ARG A 288 7.44 -8.00 18.53
C ARG A 288 7.46 -7.25 19.87
N GLU A 289 7.91 -7.89 20.94
CA GLU A 289 8.15 -7.18 22.20
C GLU A 289 9.28 -6.14 22.02
N ILE A 290 9.07 -4.93 22.54
CA ILE A 290 10.02 -3.83 22.46
C ILE A 290 10.28 -3.34 23.88
N GLY A 291 11.56 -3.27 24.28
CA GLY A 291 11.95 -2.80 25.61
C GLY A 291 11.73 -1.30 25.76
N GLU A 292 11.63 -0.80 27.00
CA GLU A 292 11.58 0.65 27.26
C GLU A 292 12.89 1.32 26.81
N GLY A 293 12.76 2.43 26.07
CA GLY A 293 13.89 3.20 25.56
C GLY A 293 14.56 2.63 24.31
N GLU A 294 14.09 1.50 23.79
CA GLU A 294 14.55 0.95 22.52
C GLU A 294 14.14 1.85 21.34
N GLU A 295 15.00 1.94 20.32
CA GLU A 295 14.70 2.67 19.08
C GLU A 295 13.61 1.93 18.28
N LEU A 296 12.57 2.66 17.89
CA LEU A 296 11.54 2.19 16.98
C LEU A 296 12.04 2.34 15.55
N THR A 297 12.00 1.24 14.79
CA THR A 297 12.60 1.16 13.46
C THR A 297 11.63 0.61 12.42
N TYR A 298 11.81 1.05 11.18
CA TYR A 298 11.04 0.66 10.00
C TYR A 298 11.99 0.18 8.88
N THR A 299 11.49 -0.46 7.83
CA THR A 299 12.31 -0.84 6.67
C THR A 299 12.13 0.13 5.50
N TYR A 300 13.22 0.52 4.84
CA TYR A 300 13.18 1.40 3.66
C TYR A 300 13.42 0.63 2.36
N THR A 301 13.61 -0.69 2.45
CA THR A 301 13.95 -1.59 1.33
C THR A 301 13.20 -2.92 1.51
N ASP A 302 13.18 -3.75 0.46
CA ASP A 302 12.78 -5.15 0.58
C ASP A 302 13.73 -5.86 1.56
N THR A 303 13.18 -6.43 2.63
CA THR A 303 13.99 -7.10 3.65
C THR A 303 14.39 -8.52 3.26
N LEU A 304 13.94 -9.03 2.11
CA LEU A 304 14.24 -10.38 1.62
C LEU A 304 15.30 -10.43 0.51
N VAL A 305 15.74 -9.28 -0.03
CA VAL A 305 16.85 -9.22 -1.00
C VAL A 305 18.21 -9.34 -0.31
N SER A 306 19.28 -9.56 -1.09
CA SER A 306 20.64 -9.67 -0.55
C SER A 306 21.11 -8.39 0.14
N LYS A 307 22.12 -8.48 1.02
CA LYS A 307 22.74 -7.33 1.67
C LYS A 307 23.20 -6.28 0.66
N ALA A 308 23.76 -6.72 -0.47
CA ALA A 308 24.23 -5.83 -1.52
C ALA A 308 23.08 -5.04 -2.17
N GLU A 309 21.95 -5.70 -2.42
CA GLU A 309 20.73 -5.05 -2.92
C GLU A 309 20.14 -4.10 -1.87
N ARG A 310 19.99 -4.53 -0.61
CA ARG A 310 19.52 -3.67 0.50
C ARG A 310 20.40 -2.42 0.61
N HIS A 311 21.72 -2.56 0.57
CA HIS A 311 22.64 -1.42 0.60
C HIS A 311 22.51 -0.51 -0.63
N THR A 312 22.17 -1.07 -1.80
CA THR A 312 21.91 -0.28 -3.01
C THR A 312 20.63 0.53 -2.88
N ASP A 313 19.56 -0.07 -2.37
CA ASP A 313 18.28 0.59 -2.13
C ASP A 313 18.36 1.67 -1.05
N LEU A 314 19.33 1.57 -0.14
CA LEU A 314 19.56 2.56 0.92
C LEU A 314 20.45 3.74 0.52
N LYS A 315 21.11 3.69 -0.66
CA LYS A 315 21.92 4.81 -1.18
C LYS A 315 21.20 6.16 -1.21
N PRO A 316 19.90 6.27 -1.61
CA PRO A 316 19.13 7.51 -1.55
C PRO A 316 19.16 8.22 -0.19
N TYR A 317 19.28 7.46 0.90
CA TYR A 317 19.21 7.99 2.26
C TYR A 317 20.57 8.43 2.82
N GLY A 318 21.67 8.19 2.09
CA GLY A 318 22.99 8.70 2.46
C GLY A 318 23.64 8.03 3.67
N PHE A 319 23.24 6.81 4.03
CA PHE A 319 23.87 6.03 5.12
C PHE A 319 24.17 4.59 4.70
N VAL A 320 25.02 3.91 5.47
CA VAL A 320 25.28 2.47 5.33
C VAL A 320 24.66 1.74 6.51
N CYS A 321 23.80 0.76 6.26
CA CYS A 321 23.15 0.01 7.33
C CYS A 321 24.16 -0.90 8.05
N SER A 322 24.15 -0.82 9.37
CA SER A 322 24.98 -1.63 10.27
C SER A 322 24.14 -2.40 11.29
N CYS A 323 22.88 -2.73 10.97
CA CYS A 323 22.07 -3.59 11.85
C CYS A 323 22.59 -5.04 11.83
N THR A 324 22.13 -5.86 12.77
CA THR A 324 22.56 -7.26 12.94
C THR A 324 22.43 -8.11 11.66
N ALA A 325 21.37 -7.89 10.88
CA ALA A 325 21.17 -8.55 9.59
C ALA A 325 22.22 -8.18 8.50
N CYS A 326 23.04 -7.16 8.73
CA CYS A 326 24.12 -6.74 7.87
C CYS A 326 25.51 -7.20 8.37
N GLU A 327 25.62 -7.90 9.50
CA GLU A 327 26.90 -8.28 10.11
C GLU A 327 27.53 -9.57 9.53
N GLY A 328 26.75 -10.43 8.85
CA GLY A 328 27.26 -11.71 8.30
C GLY A 328 26.50 -12.22 7.06
N PRO A 329 27.09 -13.17 6.30
CA PRO A 329 26.49 -13.70 5.06
C PRO A 329 25.33 -14.68 5.29
N GLU A 330 25.19 -15.26 6.49
CA GLU A 330 24.17 -16.28 6.79
C GLU A 330 22.76 -15.72 6.66
N SER A 331 22.61 -14.42 6.94
CA SER A 331 21.36 -13.69 6.81
C SER A 331 20.83 -13.63 5.38
N ASP A 332 21.72 -13.54 4.39
CA ASP A 332 21.34 -13.51 2.98
C ASP A 332 20.85 -14.87 2.52
N ALA A 333 21.47 -15.96 2.97
CA ALA A 333 21.02 -17.32 2.66
C ALA A 333 19.61 -17.60 3.20
N ARG A 334 19.32 -17.19 4.46
CA ARG A 334 17.99 -17.35 5.06
C ARG A 334 16.93 -16.50 4.37
N ARG A 335 17.23 -15.26 4.01
CA ARG A 335 16.34 -14.37 3.25
C ARG A 335 16.07 -14.87 1.84
N ALA A 336 17.11 -15.30 1.12
CA ALA A 336 16.98 -15.88 -0.21
C ALA A 336 16.13 -17.14 -0.19
N TYR A 337 16.29 -17.97 0.85
CA TYR A 337 15.43 -19.13 1.08
C TYR A 337 13.96 -18.72 1.23
N LEU A 338 13.64 -17.79 2.14
CA LEU A 338 12.26 -17.31 2.36
C LEU A 338 11.66 -16.72 1.08
N LYS A 339 12.44 -15.89 0.36
CA LYS A 339 12.03 -15.29 -0.92
C LYS A 339 11.72 -16.35 -1.97
N LYS A 340 12.60 -17.34 -2.13
CA LYS A 340 12.47 -18.41 -3.12
C LYS A 340 11.26 -19.30 -2.85
N MET A 341 11.04 -19.68 -1.60
CA MET A 341 9.97 -20.61 -1.25
C MET A 341 8.59 -19.97 -1.33
N GLY A 342 8.47 -18.69 -0.96
CA GLY A 342 7.15 -18.13 -0.69
C GLY A 342 6.51 -18.76 0.56
N ALA A 343 5.34 -18.25 0.94
CA ALA A 343 4.56 -18.90 1.99
C ALA A 343 4.07 -20.28 1.50
N PRO A 344 3.98 -21.30 2.38
CA PRO A 344 3.51 -22.63 2.00
C PRO A 344 2.12 -22.58 1.37
N GLN A 345 1.97 -23.22 0.21
CA GLN A 345 0.77 -23.11 -0.61
C GLN A 345 -0.25 -24.18 -0.21
N ILE A 346 -1.27 -23.78 0.56
CA ILE A 346 -2.31 -24.67 1.09
C ILE A 346 -2.97 -25.52 -0.01
N TYR A 347 -3.29 -24.91 -1.16
CA TYR A 347 -3.92 -25.61 -2.27
C TYR A 347 -3.00 -26.71 -2.79
N VAL A 348 -1.73 -26.41 -3.06
CA VAL A 348 -0.78 -27.43 -3.53
C VAL A 348 -0.68 -28.59 -2.53
N TRP A 349 -0.60 -28.29 -1.23
CA TRP A 349 -0.57 -29.32 -0.20
C TRP A 349 -1.85 -30.17 -0.16
N LEU A 350 -3.03 -29.56 -0.24
CA LEU A 350 -4.33 -30.26 -0.23
C LEU A 350 -4.42 -31.36 -1.30
N TYR A 351 -3.71 -31.19 -2.41
CA TYR A 351 -3.75 -32.06 -3.58
C TYR A 351 -2.55 -33.03 -3.68
N ASN A 352 -1.60 -32.96 -2.75
CA ASN A 352 -0.43 -33.84 -2.70
C ASN A 352 -0.73 -35.15 -1.95
N PRO A 353 0.09 -36.21 -2.12
CA PRO A 353 -0.07 -37.45 -1.36
C PRO A 353 -0.02 -37.24 0.17
N PRO A 354 -0.80 -37.99 0.99
CA PRO A 354 -0.82 -37.87 2.46
C PRO A 354 0.53 -38.00 3.16
N GLU A 355 1.47 -38.71 2.54
CA GLU A 355 2.84 -38.92 3.04
C GLU A 355 3.63 -37.61 3.19
N LEU A 356 3.18 -36.53 2.54
CA LEU A 356 3.79 -35.20 2.57
C LEU A 356 3.14 -34.27 3.62
N ASP A 357 2.23 -34.74 4.46
CA ASP A 357 1.52 -33.91 5.45
C ASP A 357 2.45 -33.27 6.47
N ASN A 358 3.41 -34.04 7.00
CA ASN A 358 4.39 -33.51 7.94
C ASN A 358 5.22 -32.41 7.27
N MET A 359 5.55 -32.55 5.98
CA MET A 359 6.37 -31.58 5.27
C MET A 359 5.73 -30.19 5.21
N PHE A 360 4.42 -30.08 5.01
CA PHE A 360 3.75 -28.77 4.97
C PHE A 360 3.81 -28.07 6.33
N HIS A 361 3.45 -28.78 7.40
CA HIS A 361 3.46 -28.20 8.75
C HIS A 361 4.88 -27.91 9.24
N ASP A 362 5.84 -28.79 8.95
CA ASP A 362 7.25 -28.58 9.27
C ASP A 362 7.82 -27.41 8.48
N GLU A 363 7.41 -27.23 7.23
CA GLU A 363 7.81 -26.07 6.42
C GLU A 363 7.25 -24.77 7.00
N CYS A 364 5.97 -24.71 7.39
CA CYS A 364 5.41 -23.56 8.10
C CYS A 364 6.21 -23.24 9.36
N ARG A 365 6.50 -24.25 10.21
CA ARG A 365 7.28 -24.06 11.45
C ARG A 365 8.70 -23.57 11.15
N ARG A 366 9.37 -24.15 10.15
CA ARG A 366 10.73 -23.79 9.77
C ARG A 366 10.80 -22.37 9.24
N GLN A 367 9.88 -21.96 8.37
CA GLN A 367 9.82 -20.57 7.89
C GLN A 367 9.51 -19.58 9.01
N LEU A 368 8.59 -19.90 9.93
CA LEU A 368 8.31 -19.04 11.10
C LEU A 368 9.52 -18.88 12.02
N ALA A 369 10.27 -19.97 12.25
CA ALA A 369 11.51 -19.91 13.03
C ALA A 369 12.55 -19.01 12.35
N LEU A 370 12.69 -19.08 11.02
CA LEU A 370 13.57 -18.19 10.26
C LEU A 370 13.11 -16.73 10.31
N ILE A 371 11.80 -16.47 10.19
CA ILE A 371 11.23 -15.12 10.31
C ILE A 371 11.56 -14.51 11.68
N GLN A 372 11.40 -15.28 12.76
CA GLN A 372 11.73 -14.81 14.12
C GLN A 372 13.23 -14.61 14.29
N GLN A 373 14.05 -15.55 13.80
CA GLN A 373 15.51 -15.45 13.85
C GLN A 373 16.03 -14.21 13.11
N GLU A 374 15.37 -13.82 12.02
CA GLU A 374 15.76 -12.68 11.18
C GLU A 374 15.09 -11.37 11.56
N GLY A 375 14.16 -11.37 12.52
CA GLY A 375 13.38 -10.18 12.86
C GLY A 375 12.54 -9.65 11.68
N LEU A 376 11.84 -10.55 10.98
CA LEU A 376 11.04 -10.24 9.78
C LEU A 376 9.53 -10.28 10.03
N GLU A 377 9.10 -10.20 11.28
CA GLU A 377 7.68 -10.34 11.67
C GLU A 377 6.78 -9.24 11.08
N HIS A 378 7.36 -8.10 10.70
CA HIS A 378 6.68 -6.97 10.04
C HIS A 378 6.13 -7.31 8.64
N GLY A 379 6.74 -8.28 7.95
CA GLY A 379 6.50 -8.54 6.54
C GLY A 379 5.25 -9.36 6.27
N SER A 380 4.64 -9.15 5.09
CA SER A 380 3.45 -9.91 4.65
C SER A 380 3.69 -11.42 4.53
N HIS A 381 4.95 -11.83 4.37
CA HIS A 381 5.34 -13.24 4.35
C HIS A 381 5.03 -13.93 5.70
N HIS A 382 5.27 -13.26 6.83
CA HIS A 382 4.95 -13.77 8.16
C HIS A 382 3.44 -14.03 8.32
N TYR A 383 2.62 -13.05 7.93
CA TYR A 383 1.15 -13.18 7.94
C TYR A 383 0.69 -14.38 7.10
N LYS A 384 1.18 -14.48 5.86
CA LYS A 384 0.79 -15.56 4.93
C LYS A 384 1.16 -16.95 5.44
N ILE A 385 2.30 -17.11 6.12
CA ILE A 385 2.67 -18.41 6.71
C ILE A 385 1.73 -18.77 7.86
N LEU A 386 1.38 -17.81 8.72
CA LEU A 386 0.44 -18.04 9.81
C LEU A 386 -0.96 -18.36 9.30
N GLU A 387 -1.41 -17.69 8.25
CA GLU A 387 -2.68 -17.98 7.55
C GLU A 387 -2.66 -19.39 6.97
N ALA A 388 -1.61 -19.77 6.24
CA ALA A 388 -1.44 -21.12 5.71
C ALA A 388 -1.43 -22.19 6.81
N ALA A 389 -0.78 -21.92 7.95
CA ALA A 389 -0.77 -22.83 9.09
C ALA A 389 -2.17 -22.99 9.73
N MET A 390 -2.91 -21.88 9.89
CA MET A 390 -4.29 -21.90 10.37
C MET A 390 -5.20 -22.69 9.42
N GLU A 391 -5.17 -22.38 8.13
CA GLU A 391 -5.96 -23.07 7.11
C GLU A 391 -5.59 -24.56 7.01
N GLY A 392 -4.32 -24.89 7.22
CA GLY A 392 -3.83 -26.27 7.32
C GLY A 392 -4.52 -27.03 8.46
N SER A 393 -4.56 -26.46 9.66
CA SER A 393 -5.29 -27.04 10.80
C SER A 393 -6.79 -27.17 10.50
N ILE A 394 -7.42 -26.16 9.88
CA ILE A 394 -8.83 -26.23 9.46
C ILE A 394 -9.05 -27.38 8.45
N ALA A 395 -8.15 -27.56 7.50
CA ALA A 395 -8.20 -28.62 6.50
C ALA A 395 -8.07 -30.03 7.08
N MET A 396 -7.35 -30.16 8.20
CA MET A 396 -7.27 -31.40 8.98
C MET A 396 -8.48 -31.60 9.91
N GLY A 397 -9.35 -30.61 10.06
CA GLY A 397 -10.42 -30.63 11.05
C GLY A 397 -9.94 -30.42 12.49
N ASP A 398 -8.72 -29.89 12.66
CA ASP A 398 -8.12 -29.55 13.95
C ASP A 398 -8.50 -28.11 14.34
N ALA A 399 -9.67 -27.97 14.97
CA ALA A 399 -10.17 -26.67 15.43
C ALA A 399 -9.29 -26.07 16.54
N GLN A 400 -8.65 -26.91 17.37
CA GLN A 400 -7.79 -26.46 18.45
C GLN A 400 -6.53 -25.80 17.90
N GLY A 401 -5.79 -26.50 17.04
CA GLY A 401 -4.59 -25.94 16.40
C GLY A 401 -4.91 -24.71 15.55
N ALA A 402 -6.04 -24.72 14.83
CA ALA A 402 -6.47 -23.55 14.06
C ALA A 402 -6.73 -22.33 14.97
N SER A 403 -7.32 -22.53 16.14
CA SER A 403 -7.57 -21.45 17.11
C SER A 403 -6.27 -20.86 17.68
N GLU A 404 -5.25 -21.69 17.90
CA GLU A 404 -3.92 -21.24 18.33
C GLU A 404 -3.22 -20.38 17.27
N TRP A 405 -3.38 -20.72 15.99
CA TRP A 405 -2.89 -19.89 14.88
C TRP A 405 -3.70 -18.61 14.71
N ALA A 406 -5.02 -18.68 14.83
CA ALA A 406 -5.89 -17.51 14.84
C ALA A 406 -5.49 -16.52 15.93
N ALA A 407 -5.17 -16.99 17.13
CA ALA A 407 -4.70 -16.16 18.25
C ALA A 407 -3.37 -15.43 17.95
N LYS A 408 -2.52 -15.96 17.05
CA LYS A 408 -1.32 -15.27 16.57
C LYS A 408 -1.66 -14.25 15.48
N LEU A 409 -2.48 -14.62 14.51
CA LEU A 409 -2.91 -13.76 13.41
C LEU A 409 -3.62 -12.48 13.88
N VAL A 410 -4.48 -12.58 14.91
CA VAL A 410 -5.19 -11.39 15.45
C VAL A 410 -4.25 -10.36 16.09
N LYS A 411 -3.01 -10.74 16.43
CA LYS A 411 -1.98 -9.80 16.93
C LYS A 411 -1.28 -9.05 15.81
N ILE A 412 -1.46 -9.44 14.56
CA ILE A 412 -0.80 -8.88 13.37
C ILE A 412 -1.75 -7.88 12.69
N SER A 413 -2.20 -6.89 13.48
CA SER A 413 -3.20 -5.91 13.07
C SER A 413 -2.76 -5.01 11.92
N TRP A 414 -1.45 -4.89 11.67
CA TRP A 414 -0.91 -4.04 10.60
C TRP A 414 -1.15 -4.58 9.18
N HIS A 415 -1.52 -5.85 9.02
CA HIS A 415 -1.91 -6.42 7.71
C HIS A 415 -3.42 -6.31 7.40
N GLY A 416 -4.21 -5.69 8.29
CA GLY A 416 -5.65 -5.49 8.11
C GLY A 416 -6.44 -5.84 9.36
N GLU A 417 -7.74 -5.55 9.38
CA GLU A 417 -8.64 -6.10 10.39
C GLU A 417 -9.01 -7.52 9.99
N PRO A 418 -8.60 -8.55 10.76
CA PRO A 418 -8.81 -9.93 10.38
C PRO A 418 -10.20 -10.38 10.87
N ALA A 419 -11.25 -9.66 10.44
CA ALA A 419 -12.62 -9.84 10.93
C ALA A 419 -13.06 -11.31 10.82
N ASP A 420 -12.63 -12.00 9.76
CA ASP A 420 -12.89 -13.43 9.56
C ASP A 420 -12.08 -14.33 10.50
N VAL A 421 -10.85 -13.94 10.88
CA VAL A 421 -10.00 -14.73 11.78
C VAL A 421 -10.54 -14.77 13.21
N LYS A 422 -11.15 -13.67 13.68
CA LYS A 422 -11.73 -13.59 15.04
C LYS A 422 -12.80 -14.67 15.26
N ALA A 423 -13.50 -15.09 14.20
CA ALA A 423 -14.50 -16.15 14.28
C ALA A 423 -13.91 -17.55 14.59
N TYR A 424 -12.59 -17.71 14.44
CA TYR A 424 -11.85 -18.96 14.69
C TYR A 424 -11.04 -18.94 15.99
N LEU A 425 -11.23 -17.95 16.88
CA LEU A 425 -10.55 -17.91 18.18
C LEU A 425 -11.07 -18.95 19.18
N ASP A 426 -12.35 -19.31 19.07
CA ASP A 426 -12.98 -20.34 19.90
C ASP A 426 -12.98 -21.68 19.14
N PRO A 427 -12.27 -22.73 19.62
CA PRO A 427 -12.25 -24.05 18.98
C PRO A 427 -13.64 -24.69 18.89
N ALA A 428 -14.62 -24.26 19.69
CA ALA A 428 -16.01 -24.72 19.61
C ALA A 428 -16.86 -23.95 18.59
N SER A 429 -16.28 -22.93 17.93
CA SER A 429 -16.99 -22.06 17.00
C SER A 429 -17.61 -22.83 15.85
N SER A 430 -18.88 -22.53 15.57
CA SER A 430 -19.57 -23.06 14.39
C SER A 430 -18.98 -22.58 13.06
N ALA A 431 -18.14 -21.54 13.09
CA ALA A 431 -17.47 -20.98 11.90
C ALA A 431 -16.58 -22.02 11.23
N PHE A 432 -15.90 -22.88 12.01
CA PHE A 432 -15.03 -23.94 11.45
C PHE A 432 -15.78 -24.82 10.47
N LYS A 433 -16.95 -25.37 10.85
CA LYS A 433 -17.74 -26.25 9.98
C LYS A 433 -18.31 -25.56 8.74
N LYS A 434 -18.37 -24.22 8.74
CA LYS A 434 -18.82 -23.40 7.60
C LYS A 434 -17.65 -22.99 6.70
N HIS A 435 -16.41 -23.14 7.16
CA HIS A 435 -15.25 -22.77 6.39
C HIS A 435 -15.07 -23.71 5.18
N PRO A 436 -14.82 -23.20 3.96
CA PRO A 436 -14.69 -24.03 2.74
C PRO A 436 -13.61 -25.11 2.79
N MET A 437 -12.61 -24.94 3.67
CA MET A 437 -11.52 -25.91 3.85
C MET A 437 -11.80 -26.95 4.92
N TRP A 438 -12.85 -26.82 5.73
CA TRP A 438 -13.05 -27.71 6.89
C TRP A 438 -12.98 -29.18 6.50
N ARG A 439 -12.04 -29.91 7.12
CA ARG A 439 -11.79 -31.34 6.90
C ARG A 439 -11.47 -31.75 5.45
N LYS A 440 -11.23 -30.78 4.55
CA LYS A 440 -11.02 -31.05 3.13
C LYS A 440 -9.81 -31.96 2.87
N ARG A 441 -8.77 -31.92 3.71
CA ARG A 441 -7.62 -32.84 3.62
C ARG A 441 -8.01 -34.26 4.04
N VAL A 442 -8.75 -34.38 5.14
CA VAL A 442 -9.20 -35.68 5.68
C VAL A 442 -10.17 -36.36 4.72
N ASP A 443 -11.15 -35.62 4.20
CA ASP A 443 -12.21 -36.18 3.38
C ASP A 443 -11.71 -36.55 1.95
N ARG A 444 -10.66 -35.87 1.45
CA ARG A 444 -10.04 -36.13 0.12
C ARG A 444 -8.96 -37.19 0.08
N SER A 445 -8.44 -37.62 1.22
CA SER A 445 -7.53 -38.79 1.30
C SER A 445 -8.14 -40.09 0.75
N ARG A 446 -9.34 -40.04 0.15
CA ARG A 446 -10.12 -41.14 -0.41
C ARG A 446 -10.18 -41.20 -1.95
N ASP A 447 -9.72 -40.18 -2.71
CA ASP A 447 -9.63 -40.26 -4.20
C ASP A 447 -8.51 -39.36 -4.81
N PRO A 448 -7.35 -39.94 -5.18
CA PRO A 448 -6.20 -39.21 -5.74
C PRO A 448 -6.42 -38.63 -7.16
N LEU A 449 -7.32 -39.22 -7.97
CA LEU A 449 -7.48 -38.85 -9.39
C LEU A 449 -8.22 -37.53 -9.57
N GLN A 450 -9.19 -37.26 -8.70
CA GLN A 450 -9.96 -36.02 -8.72
C GLN A 450 -9.11 -34.80 -8.33
N GLY A 451 -8.08 -35.00 -7.52
CA GLY A 451 -7.16 -33.92 -7.11
C GLY A 451 -6.29 -33.37 -8.23
N ILE A 452 -5.81 -34.23 -9.12
CA ILE A 452 -4.95 -33.86 -10.26
C ILE A 452 -5.73 -33.04 -11.30
N LEU A 453 -6.98 -33.42 -11.58
CA LEU A 453 -7.85 -32.73 -12.54
C LEU A 453 -8.24 -31.31 -12.07
N GLU A 454 -8.45 -31.12 -10.77
CA GLU A 454 -8.77 -29.81 -10.20
C GLU A 454 -7.54 -28.88 -10.11
N LEU A 455 -6.35 -29.41 -9.79
CA LEU A 455 -5.09 -28.63 -9.87
C LEU A 455 -4.82 -28.14 -11.29
N ALA A 456 -5.03 -28.98 -12.30
CA ALA A 456 -4.90 -28.61 -13.70
C ALA A 456 -5.92 -27.52 -14.12
N ALA A 457 -7.12 -27.54 -13.54
CA ALA A 457 -8.14 -26.51 -13.77
C ALA A 457 -7.81 -25.16 -13.09
N LEU A 458 -7.15 -25.18 -11.91
CA LEU A 458 -6.68 -23.99 -11.20
C LEU A 458 -5.45 -23.36 -11.88
N ALA A 459 -4.49 -24.17 -12.33
CA ALA A 459 -3.29 -23.70 -13.03
C ALA A 459 -3.61 -22.95 -14.34
N ASN A 460 -4.70 -23.31 -15.02
CA ASN A 460 -5.12 -22.66 -16.27
C ASN A 460 -5.85 -21.32 -16.08
N LYS A 461 -6.28 -20.96 -14.86
CA LYS A 461 -6.98 -19.69 -14.62
C LYS A 461 -6.04 -18.53 -14.26
N ASP A 462 -4.95 -18.80 -13.56
CA ASP A 462 -4.13 -17.73 -12.96
C ASP A 462 -2.63 -17.77 -13.31
N GLY A 463 -2.15 -18.75 -14.09
CA GLY A 463 -0.77 -18.77 -14.62
C GLY A 463 0.36 -18.79 -13.59
N GLN A 464 0.08 -18.91 -12.28
CA GLN A 464 1.06 -18.76 -11.20
C GLN A 464 1.29 -19.99 -10.31
N ILE A 465 0.61 -21.12 -10.52
CA ILE A 465 0.80 -22.31 -9.68
C ILE A 465 1.85 -23.22 -10.31
N ARG A 466 3.10 -23.16 -9.82
CA ARG A 466 4.16 -24.13 -10.18
C ARG A 466 4.07 -25.36 -9.27
N PRO A 467 3.96 -26.59 -9.79
CA PRO A 467 3.93 -27.80 -8.97
C PRO A 467 5.29 -28.04 -8.27
N TRP A 468 5.23 -28.44 -6.99
CA TRP A 468 6.37 -28.66 -6.09
C TRP A 468 7.38 -29.73 -6.57
N SER A 469 6.99 -30.60 -7.52
CA SER A 469 7.83 -31.68 -8.06
C SER A 469 9.07 -31.22 -8.85
N MET A 470 9.24 -29.92 -9.06
CA MET A 470 10.41 -29.34 -9.76
C MET A 470 11.41 -28.61 -8.85
N MET A 471 11.20 -28.53 -7.52
CA MET A 471 12.07 -27.74 -6.61
C MET A 471 13.06 -28.55 -5.77
N PHE A 472 12.97 -29.89 -5.75
CA PHE A 472 13.94 -30.76 -5.08
C PHE A 472 14.35 -31.90 -6.04
N PRO A 473 15.62 -32.03 -6.45
CA PRO A 473 16.09 -33.30 -6.98
C PRO A 473 16.05 -34.34 -5.85
N MET A 474 15.65 -35.57 -6.19
CA MET A 474 15.73 -36.73 -5.28
C MET A 474 17.11 -36.88 -4.65
#